data_AF-A0A4R2SX80-F1
#
_entry.id   AF-A0A4R2SX80-F1
#
_cell.length_a   1.000
_cell.length_b   1.000
_cell.length_c   1.000
_cell.angle_alpha   90.00
_cell.angle_beta   90.00
_cell.angle_gamma   90.00
#
_symmetry.space_group_name_H-M   'P 1'
#
loop_
_entity.id
_entity.type
_entity.pdbx_description
1 polymer ?
#
loop_
_entity_poly.entity_id
_entity_poly.type
_entity_poly.pdbx_seq_one_letter_code
_entity_poly.pdbx_strand_id
1 'polypeptide(L)'
;TAYYKLYGYLDIGYGVRTEKDGKYAYLRKAADLGSREAQYVVAEMLENINDEETRKMRLELAEQLLFCASEQGLAKASDSLGLGFEIDKEYQKAMRTFQQGVKNGSSLSAHILKKVFGGITKEDYLSSLELSLDPERSQRYEIIWRYLSYNDYLQPTVPDLDEIVPLPPAPLPEWDGKIAFQRWYEGEAPPRPNEALMYHLARQAGLDPDTGFDETTGLPKEVKKKK
;
A
#
# COMPACT_ATOMS: atom_id res chain seq x y z
N THR A 1 10.73 1.54 -8.97
CA THR A 1 11.45 0.99 -10.15
C THR A 1 12.88 1.53 -10.26
N ALA A 2 13.71 1.02 -11.19
CA ALA A 2 15.08 1.55 -11.41
C ALA A 2 15.08 3.04 -11.79
N TYR A 3 14.15 3.45 -12.67
CA TYR A 3 13.97 4.86 -13.03
C TYR A 3 13.59 5.75 -11.84
N TYR A 4 12.72 5.27 -10.94
CA TYR A 4 12.38 6.03 -9.73
C TYR A 4 13.57 6.17 -8.78
N LYS A 5 14.39 5.12 -8.62
CA LYS A 5 15.63 5.19 -7.82
C LYS A 5 16.62 6.17 -8.43
N LEU A 6 16.75 6.17 -9.76
CA LEU A 6 17.60 7.11 -10.48
C LEU A 6 17.12 8.55 -10.32
N TYR A 7 15.80 8.80 -10.41
CA TYR A 7 15.21 10.09 -10.07
C TYR A 7 15.62 10.53 -8.65
N GLY A 8 15.50 9.64 -7.66
CA GLY A 8 15.92 9.93 -6.28
C GLY A 8 17.40 10.33 -6.17
N TYR A 9 18.31 9.62 -6.86
CA TYR A 9 19.72 10.00 -6.88
C TYR A 9 19.98 11.34 -7.57
N LEU A 10 19.30 11.62 -8.68
CA LEU A 10 19.39 12.90 -9.38
C LEU A 10 18.83 14.05 -8.54
N ASP A 11 17.78 13.80 -7.75
CA ASP A 11 17.13 14.80 -6.90
C ASP A 11 18.03 15.28 -5.75
N ILE A 12 18.76 14.34 -5.13
CA ILE A 12 19.74 14.65 -4.07
C ILE A 12 21.17 14.92 -4.59
N GLY A 13 21.38 14.85 -5.91
CA GLY A 13 22.69 15.05 -6.54
C GLY A 13 23.74 13.98 -6.23
N TYR A 14 23.32 12.74 -5.93
CA TYR A 14 24.21 11.65 -5.55
C TYR A 14 24.71 10.85 -6.75
N GLY A 15 25.99 10.99 -7.10
CA GLY A 15 26.71 10.10 -8.03
C GLY A 15 26.33 10.20 -9.51
N VAL A 16 25.22 10.85 -9.86
CA VAL A 16 24.74 11.05 -11.24
C VAL A 16 24.27 12.48 -11.44
N ARG A 17 24.36 12.97 -12.68
CA ARG A 17 23.96 14.33 -13.06
C ARG A 17 23.18 14.30 -14.37
N THR A 18 22.32 15.28 -14.54
CA THR A 18 21.56 15.53 -15.76
C THR A 18 21.47 17.04 -15.99
N GLU A 19 20.94 17.47 -17.12
CA GLU A 19 20.64 18.88 -17.39
C GLU A 19 19.64 19.46 -16.37
N LYS A 20 19.52 20.78 -16.33
CA LYS A 20 18.58 21.45 -15.42
C LYS A 20 17.17 20.86 -15.64
N ASP A 21 16.53 20.44 -14.56
CA ASP A 21 15.20 19.83 -14.54
C ASP A 21 15.07 18.47 -15.27
N GLY A 22 16.16 17.92 -15.82
CA GLY A 22 16.16 16.62 -16.50
C GLY A 22 15.80 15.43 -15.58
N LYS A 23 15.85 15.61 -14.26
CA LYS A 23 15.40 14.62 -13.27
C LYS A 23 13.93 14.23 -13.46
N TYR A 24 13.08 15.19 -13.86
CA TYR A 24 11.64 14.96 -14.01
C TYR A 24 11.30 14.02 -15.18
N ALA A 25 12.16 13.94 -16.21
CA ALA A 25 11.99 12.97 -17.28
C ALA A 25 12.06 11.52 -16.77
N TYR A 26 12.96 11.24 -15.83
CA TYR A 26 13.10 9.93 -15.19
C TYR A 26 11.93 9.62 -14.25
N LEU A 27 11.48 10.62 -13.49
CA LEU A 27 10.29 10.49 -12.64
C LEU A 27 9.05 10.17 -13.49
N ARG A 28 8.82 10.95 -14.56
CA ARG A 28 7.71 10.73 -15.48
C ARG A 28 7.77 9.36 -16.11
N LYS A 29 8.95 8.96 -16.61
CA LYS A 29 9.16 7.63 -17.18
C LYS A 29 8.87 6.51 -16.17
N ALA A 30 9.24 6.70 -14.91
CA ALA A 30 8.93 5.74 -13.85
C ALA A 30 7.43 5.64 -13.56
N ALA A 31 6.70 6.75 -13.58
CA ALA A 31 5.25 6.78 -13.40
C ALA A 31 4.52 6.14 -14.59
N ASP A 32 4.93 6.44 -15.82
CA ASP A 32 4.39 5.82 -17.05
C ASP A 32 4.63 4.30 -17.10
N LEU A 33 5.69 3.81 -16.44
CA LEU A 33 5.98 2.39 -16.28
C LEU A 33 5.33 1.76 -15.05
N GLY A 34 4.45 2.48 -14.35
CA GLY A 34 3.66 1.95 -13.25
C GLY A 34 4.38 1.85 -11.91
N SER A 35 5.43 2.64 -11.63
CA SER A 35 6.00 2.67 -10.27
C SER A 35 5.04 3.41 -9.33
N ARG A 36 4.41 2.71 -8.38
CA ARG A 36 3.53 3.32 -7.37
C ARG A 36 4.12 4.56 -6.68
N GLU A 37 5.41 4.53 -6.34
CA GLU A 37 6.07 5.68 -5.70
C GLU A 37 6.21 6.86 -6.65
N ALA A 38 6.53 6.61 -7.93
CA ALA A 38 6.63 7.67 -8.92
C ALA A 38 5.26 8.27 -9.24
N GLN A 39 4.22 7.43 -9.36
CA GLN A 39 2.85 7.87 -9.57
C GLN A 39 2.40 8.79 -8.43
N TYR A 40 2.67 8.41 -7.17
CA TYR A 40 2.41 9.23 -6.01
C TYR A 40 3.15 10.58 -6.04
N VAL A 41 4.46 10.56 -6.28
CA VAL A 41 5.25 11.81 -6.33
C VAL A 41 4.81 12.73 -7.47
N VAL A 42 4.46 12.18 -8.64
CA VAL A 42 3.91 12.97 -9.75
C VAL A 42 2.56 13.57 -9.38
N ALA A 43 1.68 12.81 -8.73
CA ALA A 43 0.39 13.33 -8.25
C ALA A 43 0.57 14.49 -7.27
N GLU A 44 1.45 14.34 -6.28
CA GLU A 44 1.75 15.39 -5.30
C GLU A 44 2.30 16.66 -5.98
N MET A 45 3.18 16.51 -6.97
CA MET A 45 3.66 17.65 -7.76
C MET A 45 2.53 18.33 -8.53
N LEU A 46 1.65 17.54 -9.16
CA LEU A 46 0.52 18.05 -9.91
C LEU A 46 -0.47 18.79 -9.01
N GLU A 47 -0.71 18.34 -7.78
CA GLU A 47 -1.61 19.01 -6.83
C GLU A 47 -1.05 20.36 -6.35
N ASN A 48 0.27 20.48 -6.21
CA ASN A 48 0.94 21.65 -5.65
C ASN A 48 1.22 22.78 -6.65
N ILE A 49 1.03 22.57 -7.96
CA ILE A 49 1.19 23.64 -8.95
C ILE A 49 0.10 24.70 -8.74
N ASN A 50 0.49 25.97 -8.63
CA ASN A 50 -0.43 27.09 -8.49
C ASN A 50 -0.73 27.73 -9.85
N ASP A 51 -1.55 27.05 -10.64
CA ASP A 51 -2.01 27.50 -11.96
C ASP A 51 -3.49 27.18 -12.16
N GLU A 52 -4.35 28.20 -12.19
CA GLU A 52 -5.81 27.98 -12.24
C GLU A 52 -6.30 27.46 -13.60
N GLU A 53 -5.63 27.82 -14.70
CA GLU A 53 -6.05 27.39 -16.04
C GLU A 53 -5.99 25.87 -16.20
N THR A 54 -4.95 25.23 -15.65
CA THR A 54 -4.76 23.77 -15.72
C THR A 54 -5.25 23.02 -14.48
N ARG A 55 -5.76 23.72 -13.44
CA ARG A 55 -6.06 23.14 -12.13
C ARG A 55 -6.94 21.90 -12.21
N LYS A 56 -8.07 21.99 -12.92
CA LYS A 56 -9.03 20.88 -13.04
C LYS A 56 -8.39 19.63 -13.64
N MET A 57 -7.70 19.79 -14.77
CA MET A 57 -6.99 18.70 -15.46
C MET A 57 -5.92 18.07 -14.56
N ARG A 58 -5.16 18.88 -13.82
CA ARG A 58 -4.11 18.39 -12.94
C ARG A 58 -4.66 17.57 -11.78
N LEU A 59 -5.76 18.02 -11.16
CA LEU A 59 -6.43 17.29 -10.09
C LEU A 59 -7.02 15.96 -10.57
N GLU A 60 -7.67 15.95 -11.74
CA GLU A 60 -8.19 14.71 -12.35
C GLU A 60 -7.06 13.70 -12.63
N LEU A 61 -5.90 14.17 -13.12
CA LEU A 61 -4.74 13.31 -13.36
C LEU A 61 -4.09 12.84 -12.04
N ALA A 62 -4.00 13.72 -11.04
CA ALA A 62 -3.47 13.36 -9.72
C ALA A 62 -4.32 12.27 -9.06
N GLU A 63 -5.65 12.40 -9.10
CA GLU A 63 -6.58 11.38 -8.59
C GLU A 63 -6.33 10.01 -9.22
N GLN A 64 -6.18 9.95 -10.55
CA GLN A 64 -5.90 8.70 -11.27
C GLN A 64 -4.56 8.07 -10.86
N LEU A 65 -3.52 8.89 -10.73
CA LEU A 65 -2.20 8.43 -10.31
C LEU A 65 -2.20 7.91 -8.87
N LEU A 66 -2.89 8.62 -7.96
CA LEU A 66 -3.06 8.20 -6.57
C LEU A 66 -3.88 6.91 -6.48
N PHE A 67 -4.94 6.78 -7.26
CA PHE A 67 -5.74 5.56 -7.35
C PHE A 67 -4.85 4.37 -7.76
N CYS A 68 -4.09 4.49 -8.85
CA CYS A 68 -3.17 3.44 -9.28
C CYS A 68 -2.12 3.10 -8.22
N ALA A 69 -1.55 4.09 -7.54
CA ALA A 69 -0.55 3.85 -6.50
C ALA A 69 -1.15 3.19 -5.25
N SER A 70 -2.39 3.57 -4.88
CA SER A 70 -3.17 2.98 -3.79
C SER A 70 -3.48 1.51 -4.08
N GLU A 71 -3.97 1.18 -5.28
CA GLU A 71 -4.26 -0.21 -5.67
C GLU A 71 -3.01 -1.10 -5.67
N GLN A 72 -1.84 -0.52 -5.87
CA GLN A 72 -0.55 -1.21 -5.81
C GLN A 72 0.02 -1.34 -4.39
N GLY A 73 -0.73 -0.95 -3.36
CA GLY A 73 -0.34 -1.13 -1.97
C GLY A 73 0.39 0.07 -1.34
N LEU A 74 0.38 1.25 -1.97
CA LEU A 74 1.03 2.42 -1.37
C LEU A 74 0.08 3.14 -0.38
N ALA A 75 0.26 2.88 0.92
CA ALA A 75 -0.50 3.49 2.01
C ALA A 75 -0.65 5.01 1.90
N LYS A 76 0.44 5.73 1.62
CA LYS A 76 0.43 7.20 1.47
C LYS A 76 -0.47 7.69 0.34
N ALA A 77 -0.57 6.92 -0.76
CA ALA A 77 -1.45 7.28 -1.86
C ALA A 77 -2.93 7.10 -1.47
N SER A 78 -3.25 6.04 -0.73
CA SER A 78 -4.59 5.85 -0.17
C SER A 78 -4.97 6.98 0.79
N ASP A 79 -4.03 7.43 1.63
CA ASP A 79 -4.27 8.55 2.54
C ASP A 79 -4.56 9.86 1.79
N SER A 80 -3.71 10.23 0.83
CA SER A 80 -3.91 11.43 0.00
C SER A 80 -5.24 11.38 -0.75
N LEU A 81 -5.55 10.25 -1.39
CA LEU A 81 -6.79 10.08 -2.15
C LEU A 81 -8.04 10.12 -1.25
N GLY A 82 -7.98 9.47 -0.09
CA GLY A 82 -9.08 9.46 0.88
C GLY A 82 -9.36 10.85 1.45
N LEU A 83 -8.31 11.61 1.77
CA LEU A 83 -8.42 12.99 2.24
C LEU A 83 -8.96 13.93 1.13
N GLY A 84 -8.54 13.74 -0.13
CA GLY A 84 -9.10 14.46 -1.27
C GLY A 84 -10.60 14.27 -1.40
N PHE A 85 -11.06 13.00 -1.39
CA PHE A 85 -12.50 12.70 -1.41
C PHE A 85 -13.26 13.25 -0.19
N GLU A 86 -12.63 13.32 0.99
CA GLU A 86 -13.25 13.94 2.17
C GLU A 86 -13.42 15.46 1.98
N ILE A 87 -12.43 16.15 1.38
CA ILE A 87 -12.51 17.58 1.05
C ILE A 87 -13.63 17.85 0.05
N ASP A 88 -13.76 16.99 -0.96
CA ASP A 88 -14.80 17.07 -1.99
C ASP A 88 -16.18 16.56 -1.51
N LYS A 89 -16.27 16.13 -0.25
CA LYS A 89 -17.49 15.57 0.39
C LYS A 89 -17.99 14.30 -0.29
N GLU A 90 -17.12 13.58 -0.99
CA GLU A 90 -17.37 12.27 -1.59
C GLU A 90 -17.15 11.15 -0.57
N TYR A 91 -17.87 11.21 0.55
CA TYR A 91 -17.59 10.40 1.74
C TYR A 91 -17.64 8.88 1.50
N GLN A 92 -18.48 8.40 0.58
CA GLN A 92 -18.53 6.98 0.20
C GLN A 92 -17.22 6.54 -0.47
N LYS A 93 -16.66 7.38 -1.36
CA LYS A 93 -15.35 7.11 -1.98
C LYS A 93 -14.23 7.22 -0.94
N ALA A 94 -14.28 8.23 -0.08
CA ALA A 94 -13.31 8.40 1.01
C ALA A 94 -13.26 7.16 1.91
N MET A 95 -14.41 6.67 2.38
CA MET A 95 -14.50 5.47 3.23
C MET A 95 -13.90 4.22 2.57
N ARG A 96 -14.20 3.97 1.28
CA ARG A 96 -13.62 2.85 0.53
C ARG A 96 -12.10 3.02 0.36
N THR A 97 -11.65 4.25 0.14
CA THR A 97 -10.23 4.54 -0.05
C THR A 97 -9.45 4.38 1.25
N PHE A 98 -9.99 4.84 2.38
CA PHE A 98 -9.40 4.58 3.68
C PHE A 98 -9.41 3.08 4.01
N GLN A 99 -10.46 2.34 3.64
CA GLN A 99 -10.47 0.87 3.80
C GLN A 99 -9.29 0.24 3.04
N GLN A 100 -9.07 0.65 1.80
CA GLN A 100 -7.90 0.22 1.03
C GLN A 100 -6.58 0.67 1.68
N GLY A 101 -6.54 1.88 2.24
CA GLY A 101 -5.40 2.39 2.99
C GLY A 101 -5.04 1.52 4.19
N VAL A 102 -6.02 1.05 4.95
CA VAL A 102 -5.78 0.11 6.06
C VAL A 102 -5.23 -1.23 5.56
N LYS A 103 -5.77 -1.77 4.45
CA LYS A 103 -5.19 -2.98 3.81
C LYS A 103 -3.73 -2.78 3.44
N ASN A 104 -3.40 -1.59 2.96
CA ASN A 104 -2.06 -1.17 2.59
C ASN A 104 -1.15 -0.86 3.80
N GLY A 105 -1.66 -0.95 5.03
CA GLY A 105 -0.88 -0.70 6.25
C GLY A 105 -0.92 0.73 6.77
N SER A 106 -1.79 1.61 6.25
CA SER A 106 -1.92 2.98 6.75
C SER A 106 -2.56 3.01 8.13
N SER A 107 -1.77 3.43 9.13
CA SER A 107 -2.28 3.74 10.46
C SER A 107 -3.19 4.98 10.44
N LEU A 108 -2.92 5.98 9.58
CA LEU A 108 -3.78 7.16 9.44
C LEU A 108 -5.19 6.77 8.98
N SER A 109 -5.28 5.97 7.92
CA SER A 109 -6.56 5.46 7.42
C SER A 109 -7.33 4.69 8.49
N ALA A 110 -6.65 3.85 9.29
CA ALA A 110 -7.29 3.09 10.36
C ALA A 110 -7.84 4.01 11.46
N HIS A 111 -7.09 5.05 11.83
CA HIS A 111 -7.52 6.05 12.80
C HIS A 111 -8.71 6.88 12.31
N ILE A 112 -8.75 7.23 11.03
CA ILE A 112 -9.89 7.93 10.43
C ILE A 112 -11.13 7.05 10.50
N LEU A 113 -11.06 5.80 10.04
CA LEU A 113 -12.21 4.88 10.09
C LEU A 113 -12.67 4.59 11.51
N LYS A 114 -11.76 4.47 12.47
CA LYS A 114 -12.12 4.44 13.90
C LYS A 114 -13.01 5.63 14.26
N LYS A 115 -12.58 6.85 13.95
CA LYS A 115 -13.33 8.07 14.30
C LYS A 115 -14.69 8.13 13.63
N VAL A 116 -14.76 7.73 12.36
CA VAL A 116 -16.02 7.66 11.58
C VAL A 116 -17.02 6.78 12.32
N PHE A 117 -16.67 5.52 12.59
CA PHE A 117 -17.60 4.59 13.26
C PHE A 117 -17.84 4.90 14.74
N GLY A 118 -16.91 5.61 15.39
CA GLY A 118 -17.00 6.02 16.78
C GLY A 118 -17.79 7.31 17.04
N GLY A 119 -18.28 8.01 16.01
CA GLY A 119 -19.09 9.22 16.21
C GLY A 119 -18.32 10.50 16.54
N ILE A 120 -17.00 10.51 16.33
CA ILE A 120 -16.12 11.63 16.70
C ILE A 120 -15.83 12.53 15.47
N THR A 121 -16.25 12.14 14.28
CA THR A 121 -16.11 12.93 13.04
C THR A 121 -17.13 14.07 12.96
N LYS A 122 -16.84 15.07 12.10
CA LYS A 122 -17.74 16.18 11.76
C LYS A 122 -19.14 15.64 11.47
N GLU A 123 -20.19 16.26 12.01
CA GLU A 123 -21.58 15.78 11.94
C GLU A 123 -22.06 15.49 10.49
N ASP A 124 -21.45 16.14 9.49
CA ASP A 124 -21.69 15.94 8.04
C ASP A 124 -21.27 14.56 7.51
N TYR A 125 -20.26 13.91 8.08
CA TYR A 125 -19.70 12.65 7.56
C TYR A 125 -20.64 11.46 7.82
N LEU A 126 -21.29 11.43 8.98
CA LEU A 126 -22.22 10.34 9.35
C LEU A 126 -23.61 10.54 8.74
N SER A 127 -24.10 11.78 8.75
CA SER A 127 -25.41 12.12 8.17
C SER A 127 -25.46 11.86 6.66
N SER A 128 -24.36 12.10 5.94
CA SER A 128 -24.26 11.85 4.50
C SER A 128 -24.12 10.38 4.10
N LEU A 129 -23.67 9.52 5.01
CA LEU A 129 -23.47 8.10 4.74
C LEU A 129 -24.65 7.22 5.20
N GLU A 130 -25.66 7.81 5.85
CA GLU A 130 -26.78 7.09 6.49
C GLU A 130 -26.30 5.97 7.44
N LEU A 131 -25.09 6.13 8.01
CA LEU A 131 -24.50 5.13 8.89
C LEU A 131 -24.89 5.42 10.34
N SER A 132 -25.29 4.37 11.05
CA SER A 132 -25.37 4.40 12.50
C SER A 132 -23.98 4.31 13.13
N LEU A 133 -23.85 4.83 14.35
CA LEU A 133 -22.67 4.55 15.18
C LEU A 133 -22.44 3.05 15.28
N ASP A 134 -21.19 2.61 15.11
CA ASP A 134 -20.79 1.21 15.19
C ASP A 134 -19.58 1.10 16.13
N PRO A 135 -19.81 1.05 17.46
CA PRO A 135 -18.74 1.05 18.45
C PRO A 135 -17.82 -0.17 18.32
N GLU A 136 -18.37 -1.33 17.97
CA GLU A 136 -17.59 -2.57 17.79
C GLU A 136 -16.64 -2.41 16.61
N ARG A 137 -17.12 -1.94 15.46
CA ARG A 137 -16.28 -1.67 14.29
C ARG A 137 -15.22 -0.60 14.57
N SER A 138 -15.59 0.46 15.29
CA SER A 138 -14.64 1.48 15.75
C SER A 138 -13.53 0.86 16.61
N GLN A 139 -13.89 -0.02 17.54
CA GLN A 139 -12.93 -0.71 18.40
C GLN A 139 -11.98 -1.61 17.60
N ARG A 140 -12.47 -2.30 16.57
CA ARG A 140 -11.60 -3.12 15.70
C ARG A 140 -10.59 -2.27 14.93
N TYR A 141 -11.01 -1.12 14.38
CA TYR A 141 -10.09 -0.17 13.77
C TYR A 141 -9.09 0.43 14.76
N GLU A 142 -9.49 0.69 16.01
CA GLU A 142 -8.57 1.13 17.08
C GLU A 142 -7.47 0.09 17.31
N ILE A 143 -7.82 -1.20 17.43
CA ILE A 143 -6.84 -2.27 17.65
C ILE A 143 -5.86 -2.34 16.47
N ILE A 144 -6.37 -2.33 15.24
CA ILE A 144 -5.55 -2.34 14.01
C ILE A 144 -4.66 -1.10 13.95
N TRP A 145 -5.22 0.09 14.18
CA TRP A 145 -4.49 1.36 14.18
C TRP A 145 -3.30 1.33 15.13
N ARG A 146 -3.50 0.89 16.39
CA ARG A 146 -2.43 0.80 17.39
C ARG A 146 -1.33 -0.17 16.93
N TYR A 147 -1.71 -1.31 16.37
CA TYR A 147 -0.73 -2.28 15.86
C TYR A 147 0.09 -1.71 14.71
N LEU A 148 -0.56 -1.12 13.69
CA LEU A 148 0.11 -0.49 12.54
C LEU A 148 1.03 0.65 12.98
N SER A 149 0.57 1.49 13.92
CA SER A 149 1.32 2.64 14.44
C SER A 149 2.56 2.23 15.24
N TYR A 150 2.43 1.27 16.16
CA TYR A 150 3.56 0.84 17.00
C TYR A 150 4.55 -0.06 16.27
N ASN A 151 4.13 -0.69 15.17
CA ASN A 151 4.96 -1.60 14.38
C ASN A 151 5.28 -1.07 12.98
N ASP A 152 5.18 0.25 12.74
CA ASP A 152 5.42 0.86 11.42
C ASP A 152 6.80 0.50 10.83
N TYR A 153 7.81 0.30 11.69
CA TYR A 153 9.15 -0.15 11.28
C TYR A 153 9.16 -1.53 10.57
N LEU A 154 8.16 -2.38 10.83
CA LEU A 154 7.96 -3.66 10.17
C LEU A 154 7.19 -3.53 8.85
N GLN A 155 6.59 -2.37 8.58
CA GLN A 155 5.71 -2.10 7.43
C GLN A 155 4.58 -3.16 7.29
N PRO A 156 3.78 -3.39 8.36
CA PRO A 156 2.71 -4.38 8.34
C PRO A 156 1.60 -4.00 7.34
N THR A 157 1.07 -5.00 6.64
CA THR A 157 -0.12 -4.88 5.78
C THR A 157 -1.29 -5.68 6.36
N VAL A 158 -2.52 -5.34 5.97
CA VAL A 158 -3.75 -5.99 6.47
C VAL A 158 -4.57 -6.58 5.32
N PRO A 159 -4.06 -7.60 4.60
CA PRO A 159 -4.77 -8.17 3.45
C PRO A 159 -6.09 -8.85 3.84
N ASP A 160 -6.22 -9.31 5.08
CA ASP A 160 -7.40 -9.95 5.67
C ASP A 160 -8.42 -8.94 6.24
N LEU A 161 -8.29 -7.65 5.96
CA LEU A 161 -9.12 -6.61 6.59
C LEU A 161 -10.63 -6.83 6.39
N ASP A 162 -11.06 -7.27 5.21
CA ASP A 162 -12.49 -7.49 4.94
C ASP A 162 -13.04 -8.73 5.67
N GLU A 163 -12.16 -9.64 6.12
CA GLU A 163 -12.52 -10.76 6.99
C GLU A 163 -12.57 -10.34 8.46
N ILE A 164 -12.13 -9.12 8.79
CA ILE A 164 -12.07 -8.57 10.15
C ILE A 164 -13.09 -7.45 10.36
N VAL A 165 -13.15 -6.47 9.46
CA VAL A 165 -14.02 -5.28 9.53
C VAL A 165 -14.66 -4.93 8.18
N PRO A 166 -15.41 -5.84 7.52
CA PRO A 166 -15.99 -5.59 6.19
C PRO A 166 -16.94 -4.39 6.23
N LEU A 167 -16.75 -3.37 5.37
CA LEU A 167 -17.56 -2.15 5.41
C LEU A 167 -19.09 -2.44 5.44
N PRO A 168 -19.90 -1.58 6.09
CA PRO A 168 -21.36 -1.72 6.09
C PRO A 168 -21.93 -1.84 4.67
N PRO A 169 -23.02 -2.58 4.47
CA PRO A 169 -23.93 -3.13 5.49
C PRO A 169 -23.53 -4.51 6.03
N ALA A 170 -22.36 -5.05 5.68
CA ALA A 170 -21.95 -6.37 6.13
C ALA A 170 -21.83 -6.46 7.66
N PRO A 171 -22.37 -7.51 8.30
CA PRO A 171 -22.18 -7.73 9.73
C PRO A 171 -20.72 -8.04 10.05
N LEU A 172 -20.31 -7.75 11.29
CA LEU A 172 -18.96 -8.06 11.74
C LEU A 172 -18.81 -9.57 11.99
N PRO A 173 -17.81 -10.24 11.41
CA PRO A 173 -17.52 -11.65 11.69
C PRO A 173 -16.88 -11.81 13.07
N GLU A 174 -16.79 -13.05 13.57
CA GLU A 174 -15.96 -13.35 14.75
C GLU A 174 -14.49 -13.00 14.48
N TRP A 175 -13.80 -12.43 15.47
CA TRP A 175 -12.42 -12.00 15.32
C TRP A 175 -11.63 -12.18 16.62
N ASP A 176 -10.42 -12.72 16.51
CA ASP A 176 -9.51 -13.01 17.62
C ASP A 176 -8.66 -11.81 18.07
N GLY A 177 -8.88 -10.63 17.48
CA GLY A 177 -8.14 -9.40 17.78
C GLY A 177 -6.78 -9.28 17.07
N LYS A 178 -6.43 -10.20 16.14
CA LYS A 178 -5.16 -10.18 15.40
C LYS A 178 -5.35 -10.05 13.89
N ILE A 179 -4.41 -9.38 13.24
CA ILE A 179 -4.31 -9.36 11.76
C ILE A 179 -3.40 -10.49 11.27
N ALA A 180 -3.52 -10.90 10.00
CA ALA A 180 -2.69 -11.98 9.41
C ALA A 180 -1.19 -11.72 9.58
N PHE A 181 -0.74 -10.48 9.36
CA PHE A 181 0.65 -10.10 9.57
C PHE A 181 1.12 -10.37 11.01
N GLN A 182 0.29 -10.02 12.00
CA GLN A 182 0.60 -10.23 13.41
C GLN A 182 0.72 -11.72 13.75
N ARG A 183 -0.19 -12.55 13.23
CA ARG A 183 -0.11 -14.01 13.41
C ARG A 183 1.16 -14.58 12.81
N TRP A 184 1.57 -14.09 11.64
CA TRP A 184 2.82 -14.51 11.00
C TRP A 184 4.07 -14.04 11.76
N TYR A 185 4.07 -12.80 12.26
CA TYR A 185 5.23 -12.20 12.92
C TYR A 185 5.43 -12.69 14.37
N GLU A 186 4.35 -12.86 15.12
CA GLU A 186 4.38 -13.30 16.53
C GLU A 186 4.17 -14.82 16.70
N GLY A 187 3.75 -15.51 15.66
CA GLY A 187 3.41 -16.93 15.71
C GLY A 187 4.62 -17.85 15.74
N GLU A 188 4.35 -19.14 15.89
CA GLU A 188 5.38 -20.17 15.73
C GLU A 188 5.94 -20.15 14.30
N ALA A 189 7.24 -20.46 14.17
CA ALA A 189 7.84 -20.60 12.87
C ALA A 189 7.07 -21.65 12.04
N PRO A 190 6.75 -21.37 10.76
CA PRO A 190 6.02 -22.30 9.94
C PRO A 190 6.75 -23.65 9.90
N PRO A 191 6.00 -24.78 9.90
CA PRO A 191 6.62 -26.09 9.86
C PRO A 191 7.52 -26.20 8.65
N ARG A 192 8.70 -26.82 8.82
CA ARG A 192 9.60 -27.06 7.69
C ARG A 192 8.84 -27.85 6.61
N PRO A 193 8.93 -27.46 5.32
CA PRO A 193 8.37 -28.27 4.24
C PRO A 193 8.90 -29.69 4.33
N ASN A 194 8.10 -30.68 3.91
CA ASN A 194 8.61 -32.05 3.86
C ASN A 194 9.82 -32.12 2.90
N GLU A 195 10.80 -32.97 3.21
CA GLU A 195 12.01 -33.08 2.39
C GLU A 195 11.67 -33.49 0.96
N ALA A 196 10.70 -34.38 0.75
CA ALA A 196 10.28 -34.81 -0.58
C ALA A 196 9.84 -33.65 -1.49
N LEU A 197 9.08 -32.68 -0.97
CA LEU A 197 8.62 -31.50 -1.69
C LEU A 197 9.78 -30.54 -1.94
N MET A 198 10.64 -30.33 -0.94
CA MET A 198 11.84 -29.52 -1.11
C MET A 198 12.73 -30.08 -2.23
N TYR A 199 12.98 -31.39 -2.22
CA TYR A 199 13.77 -32.08 -3.24
C TYR A 199 13.11 -32.03 -4.62
N HIS A 200 11.79 -32.22 -4.68
CA HIS A 200 11.03 -32.10 -5.94
C HIS A 200 11.14 -30.69 -6.53
N LEU A 201 10.96 -29.65 -5.71
CA LEU A 201 11.05 -28.25 -6.16
C LEU A 201 12.48 -27.86 -6.57
N ALA A 202 13.49 -28.32 -5.85
CA ALA A 202 14.89 -28.11 -6.19
C ALA A 202 15.22 -28.73 -7.57
N ARG A 203 14.88 -30.01 -7.78
CA ARG A 203 15.07 -30.69 -9.07
C ARG A 203 14.26 -30.06 -10.20
N GLN A 204 13.02 -29.64 -9.92
CA GLN A 204 12.20 -28.90 -10.89
C GLN A 204 12.85 -27.57 -11.30
N ALA A 205 13.56 -26.92 -10.37
CA ALA A 205 14.36 -25.74 -10.64
C ALA A 205 15.74 -26.07 -11.26
N GLY A 206 16.07 -27.35 -11.47
CA GLY A 206 17.37 -27.85 -11.93
C GLY A 206 18.49 -27.55 -10.93
N LEU A 207 18.18 -27.71 -9.64
CA LEU A 207 19.08 -27.52 -8.52
C LEU A 207 19.26 -28.84 -7.76
N ASP A 208 20.49 -29.09 -7.35
CA ASP A 208 20.83 -30.12 -6.39
C ASP A 208 20.18 -29.77 -5.02
N PRO A 209 19.39 -30.67 -4.43
CA PRO A 209 18.61 -30.38 -3.23
C PRO A 209 19.45 -30.26 -1.95
N ASP A 210 20.66 -30.82 -1.93
CA ASP A 210 21.54 -30.80 -0.77
C ASP A 210 22.42 -29.56 -0.74
N THR A 211 22.82 -29.07 -1.93
CA THR A 211 23.80 -27.98 -2.10
C THR A 211 23.21 -26.69 -2.68
N GLY A 212 22.05 -26.78 -3.34
CA GLY A 212 21.42 -25.67 -4.06
C GLY A 212 22.15 -25.24 -5.34
N PHE A 213 23.13 -26.03 -5.82
CA PHE A 213 23.86 -25.76 -7.06
C PHE A 213 23.14 -26.32 -8.28
N ASP A 214 23.49 -25.82 -9.46
CA ASP A 214 22.91 -26.34 -10.69
C ASP A 214 23.29 -27.81 -10.87
N GLU A 215 22.28 -28.67 -11.03
CA GLU A 215 22.42 -30.13 -11.04
C GLU A 215 23.32 -30.62 -12.19
N THR A 216 23.45 -29.84 -13.27
CA THR A 216 24.26 -30.23 -14.45
C THR A 216 25.71 -29.76 -14.36
N THR A 217 25.96 -28.64 -13.70
CA THR A 217 27.30 -28.02 -13.66
C THR A 217 28.00 -28.13 -12.30
N GLY A 218 27.25 -28.42 -11.23
CA GLY A 218 27.77 -28.42 -9.86
C GLY A 218 28.20 -27.03 -9.36
N LEU A 219 27.81 -25.97 -10.07
CA LEU A 219 28.16 -24.58 -9.79
C LEU A 219 26.91 -23.77 -9.40
N PRO A 220 27.08 -22.63 -8.71
CA PRO A 220 25.97 -21.70 -8.45
C PRO A 220 25.29 -21.31 -9.76
N LYS A 221 23.97 -21.49 -9.82
CA LYS A 221 23.19 -21.23 -11.04
C LYS A 221 23.23 -19.75 -11.40
N GLU A 222 23.69 -19.42 -12.61
CA GLU A 222 23.68 -18.02 -13.06
C GLU A 222 22.24 -17.50 -13.12
N VAL A 223 22.02 -16.33 -12.52
CA VAL A 223 20.73 -15.63 -12.61
C VAL A 223 20.55 -15.25 -14.08
N LYS A 224 19.65 -15.96 -14.78
CA LYS A 224 19.27 -15.62 -16.16
C LYS A 224 18.83 -14.17 -16.20
N LYS A 225 19.68 -13.29 -16.75
CA LYS A 225 19.31 -11.91 -17.06
C LYS A 225 18.17 -11.97 -18.05
N LYS A 226 16.94 -11.69 -17.61
CA LYS A 226 15.80 -11.55 -18.51
C LYS A 226 16.15 -10.45 -19.51
N LYS A 227 16.25 -10.81 -20.80
CA LYS A 227 16.37 -9.86 -21.92
C LYS A 227 15.05 -9.13 -22.13
#